data_AF-A0A522Z4Q4-F1
#
_entry.id   AF-A0A522Z4Q4-F1
#
_cell.length_a   1.000
_cell.length_b   1.000
_cell.length_c   1.000
_cell.angle_alpha   90.00
_cell.angle_beta   90.00
_cell.angle_gamma   90.00
#
_symmetry.space_group_name_H-M   'P 1'
#
loop_
_entity.id
_entity.type
_entity.pdbx_description
1 polymer ?
#
loop_
_entity_poly.entity_id
_entity_poly.type
_entity_poly.pdbx_seq_one_letter_code
_entity_poly.pdbx_strand_id
1 'polypeptide(L)'
;SLGLLKAHNVKLLGEDVKSITWFNGLVLGVAKNKNISGVGLFGEIYDAELPQHKAAKNIINTIEKLLKLQINTDELEQKIIEQPIEVKKENPGIG
;
A
#
# COMPACT_ATOMS: atom_id res chain seq x y z
N SER A 1 -8.76 16.06 -5.21
CA SER A 1 -9.83 16.33 -4.21
C SER A 1 -10.34 15.00 -3.65
N LEU A 2 -11.01 15.01 -2.48
CA LEU A 2 -11.55 13.78 -1.86
C LEU A 2 -12.50 13.00 -2.78
N GLY A 3 -13.24 13.72 -3.65
CA GLY A 3 -14.08 13.12 -4.68
C GLY A 3 -13.31 12.31 -5.72
N LEU A 4 -12.10 12.74 -6.09
CA LEU A 4 -11.24 12.00 -7.02
C LEU A 4 -10.79 10.65 -6.43
N LEU A 5 -10.48 10.61 -5.13
CA LEU A 5 -10.06 9.38 -4.44
C LEU A 5 -11.23 8.39 -4.34
N LYS A 6 -12.41 8.86 -3.95
CA LYS A 6 -13.63 8.04 -3.90
C LYS A 6 -14.02 7.49 -5.28
N ALA A 7 -13.88 8.29 -6.33
CA ALA A 7 -14.17 7.86 -7.70
C ALA A 7 -13.24 6.71 -8.18
N HIS A 8 -12.08 6.54 -7.56
CA HIS A 8 -11.13 5.47 -7.86
C HIS A 8 -11.13 4.33 -6.83
N ASN A 9 -12.23 4.16 -6.08
CA ASN A 9 -12.41 3.13 -5.06
C ASN A 9 -11.38 3.16 -3.92
N VAL A 10 -10.77 4.33 -3.67
CA VAL A 10 -9.91 4.51 -2.50
C VAL A 10 -10.80 4.76 -1.29
N LYS A 11 -10.83 3.77 -0.37
CA LYS A 11 -11.53 3.90 0.92
C LYS A 11 -10.80 4.92 1.79
N LEU A 12 -11.56 5.70 2.54
CA LEU A 12 -10.99 6.54 3.59
C LEU A 12 -10.53 5.64 4.73
N LEU A 13 -9.41 6.02 5.34
CA LEU A 13 -8.90 5.35 6.52
C LEU A 13 -9.92 5.49 7.66
N GLY A 14 -10.18 4.39 8.36
CA GLY A 14 -11.18 4.34 9.43
C GLY A 14 -10.80 5.18 10.64
N GLU A 15 -11.78 5.47 11.49
CA GLU A 15 -11.60 6.23 12.74
C GLU A 15 -10.76 5.50 13.79
N ASP A 16 -10.54 4.20 13.59
CA ASP A 16 -9.65 3.35 14.38
C ASP A 16 -8.17 3.73 14.20
N VAL A 17 -7.80 4.35 13.08
CA VAL A 17 -6.44 4.83 12.86
C VAL A 17 -6.27 6.25 13.39
N LYS A 18 -5.73 6.34 14.61
CA LYS A 18 -5.54 7.61 15.33
C LYS A 18 -4.34 8.43 14.82
N SER A 19 -3.35 7.79 14.21
CA SER A 19 -2.12 8.47 13.78
C SER A 19 -1.39 7.73 12.68
N ILE A 20 -0.81 8.48 11.74
CA ILE A 20 0.23 8.00 10.82
C ILE A 20 1.58 8.39 11.42
N THR A 21 2.48 7.41 11.59
CA THR A 21 3.74 7.59 12.31
C THR A 21 4.94 7.72 11.36
N TRP A 22 6.11 8.01 11.93
CA TRP A 22 7.40 8.07 11.23
C TRP A 22 7.43 9.03 10.04
N PHE A 23 8.13 8.65 8.98
CA PHE A 23 8.36 9.47 7.81
C PHE A 23 7.05 9.88 7.12
N ASN A 24 6.10 8.95 6.97
CA ASN A 24 4.81 9.23 6.33
C ASN A 24 4.00 10.27 7.12
N GLY A 25 3.97 10.16 8.45
CA GLY A 25 3.33 11.15 9.31
C GLY A 25 4.00 12.52 9.24
N LEU A 26 5.34 12.55 9.27
CA LEU A 26 6.12 13.77 9.17
C LEU A 26 5.88 14.51 7.85
N VAL A 27 5.94 13.80 6.72
CA VAL A 27 5.73 14.39 5.39
C VAL A 27 4.32 14.98 5.27
N LEU A 28 3.29 14.24 5.70
CA LEU A 28 1.91 14.72 5.69
C LEU A 28 1.72 15.94 6.61
N GLY A 29 2.33 15.94 7.80
CA GLY A 29 2.30 17.07 8.72
C GLY A 29 2.97 18.32 8.15
N VAL A 30 4.15 18.18 7.55
CA VAL A 30 4.87 19.28 6.90
C VAL A 30 4.08 19.81 5.71
N ALA A 31 3.52 18.94 4.87
CA ALA A 31 2.69 19.34 3.74
C ALA A 31 1.49 20.19 4.21
N LYS A 32 0.78 19.74 5.25
CA LYS A 32 -0.31 20.50 5.86
C LYS A 32 0.15 21.86 6.38
N ASN A 33 1.26 21.91 7.12
CA ASN A 33 1.79 23.17 7.67
C ASN A 33 2.23 24.16 6.58
N LYS A 34 2.67 23.66 5.42
CA LYS A 34 3.05 24.47 4.25
C LYS A 34 1.89 24.74 3.28
N ASN A 35 0.66 24.35 3.63
CA ASN A 35 -0.51 24.47 2.78
C ASN A 35 -0.36 23.76 1.42
N ILE A 36 0.39 22.65 1.41
CA ILE A 36 0.59 21.76 0.25
C ILE A 36 -0.42 20.62 0.36
N SER A 37 -1.15 20.36 -0.73
CA SER A 37 -2.06 19.22 -0.80
C SER A 37 -1.28 17.90 -0.80
N GLY A 38 -1.48 17.06 0.22
CA GLY A 38 -0.88 15.74 0.34
C GLY A 38 -1.91 14.68 0.69
N VAL A 39 -1.70 13.45 0.21
CA VAL A 39 -2.50 12.27 0.57
C VAL A 39 -1.58 11.08 0.80
N GLY A 40 -1.88 10.29 1.83
CA GLY A 40 -1.27 8.98 2.05
C GLY A 40 -2.13 7.88 1.42
N LEU A 41 -1.51 6.96 0.69
CA LEU A 41 -2.15 5.74 0.19
C LEU A 41 -1.61 4.56 1.00
N PHE A 42 -2.50 3.72 1.52
CA PHE A 42 -2.16 2.57 2.35
C PHE A 42 -2.73 1.31 1.72
N GLY A 43 -1.87 0.32 1.50
CA GLY A 43 -2.25 -0.99 0.99
C GLY A 43 -2.47 -1.93 2.16
N GLU A 44 -3.54 -2.73 2.11
CA GLU A 44 -3.74 -3.82 3.07
C GLU A 44 -2.64 -4.87 2.87
N ILE A 45 -2.03 -5.30 3.97
CA ILE A 45 -0.97 -6.31 4.02
C ILE A 45 -1.38 -7.41 4.98
N TYR A 46 -0.90 -8.64 4.73
CA TYR A 46 -1.18 -9.78 5.60
C TYR A 46 -0.04 -10.08 6.59
N ASP A 47 1.21 -9.79 6.21
CA ASP A 47 2.40 -10.00 7.04
C ASP A 47 3.41 -8.86 6.81
N ALA A 48 3.81 -8.19 7.88
CA ALA A 48 4.74 -7.07 7.80
C ALA A 48 6.20 -7.51 7.56
N GLU A 49 6.54 -8.76 7.87
CA GLU A 49 7.90 -9.30 7.72
C GLU A 49 8.16 -9.82 6.31
N LEU A 50 7.11 -9.99 5.50
CA LEU A 50 7.21 -10.50 4.13
C LEU A 50 7.00 -9.40 3.09
N PRO A 51 7.68 -9.46 1.93
CA PRO A 51 7.40 -8.56 0.83
C PRO A 51 5.96 -8.66 0.31
N GLN A 52 5.25 -7.52 0.30
CA GLN A 52 3.84 -7.44 -0.07
C GLN A 52 3.66 -6.91 -1.50
N HIS A 53 4.18 -7.65 -2.50
CA HIS A 53 4.23 -7.22 -3.90
C HIS A 53 2.84 -6.88 -4.48
N LYS A 54 1.81 -7.64 -4.09
CA LYS A 54 0.41 -7.37 -4.49
C LYS A 54 -0.12 -6.05 -3.94
N ALA A 55 0.18 -5.74 -2.67
CA ALA A 55 -0.21 -4.46 -2.06
C ALA A 55 0.51 -3.28 -2.74
N ALA A 56 1.81 -3.43 -3.00
CA ALA A 56 2.60 -2.43 -3.73
C ALA A 56 2.04 -2.19 -5.15
N LYS A 57 1.74 -3.26 -5.90
CA LYS A 57 1.14 -3.16 -7.24
C LYS A 57 -0.20 -2.42 -7.20
N ASN A 58 -1.06 -2.71 -6.22
CA ASN A 58 -2.35 -2.02 -6.07
C ASN A 58 -2.21 -0.52 -5.79
N ILE A 59 -1.23 -0.12 -4.98
CA ILE A 59 -0.90 1.29 -4.74
C ILE A 59 -0.50 1.96 -6.06
N ILE A 60 0.41 1.34 -6.82
CA ILE A 60 0.90 1.89 -8.10
C ILE A 60 -0.26 2.02 -9.10
N ASN A 61 -1.10 0.99 -9.24
CA ASN A 61 -2.28 1.03 -10.10
C ASN A 61 -3.24 2.17 -9.72
N THR A 62 -3.33 2.49 -8.43
CA THR A 62 -4.14 3.62 -7.95
C THR A 62 -3.50 4.95 -8.32
N ILE A 63 -2.18 5.08 -8.13
CA ILE A 63 -1.41 6.28 -8.54
C ILE A 63 -1.54 6.50 -10.05
N GLU A 64 -1.42 5.44 -10.84
CA GLU A 64 -1.55 5.48 -12.29
C GLU A 64 -2.88 6.11 -12.73
N LYS A 65 -3.98 5.67 -12.11
CA LYS A 65 -5.32 6.22 -12.37
C LYS A 65 -5.47 7.68 -11.91
N LEU A 66 -4.94 8.00 -10.72
CA LEU A 66 -5.03 9.35 -10.16
C LEU A 66 -4.23 10.38 -10.97
N LEU A 67 -3.08 9.97 -11.50
CA LEU A 67 -2.18 10.84 -12.27
C LEU A 67 -2.38 10.71 -13.78
N LYS A 68 -3.22 9.77 -14.24
CA LYS A 68 -3.43 9.43 -15.67
C LYS A 68 -2.11 9.12 -16.38
N LEU A 69 -1.27 8.33 -15.72
CA LEU A 69 0.02 7.87 -16.25
C LEU A 69 -0.10 6.42 -16.73
N GLN A 70 1.00 5.87 -17.23
CA GLN A 70 1.17 4.43 -17.45
C GLN A 70 2.44 4.03 -16.70
N ILE A 71 2.33 3.14 -15.73
CA ILE A 71 3.46 2.70 -14.91
C ILE A 71 3.60 1.20 -15.10
N ASN A 72 4.75 0.77 -15.62
CA ASN A 72 5.02 -0.66 -15.76
C ASN A 72 5.09 -1.31 -14.37
N THR A 73 4.30 -2.38 -14.16
CA THR A 73 4.28 -3.16 -12.91
C THR A 73 4.63 -4.63 -13.13
N ASP A 74 5.28 -4.96 -14.23
CA ASP A 74 5.58 -6.34 -14.65
C ASP A 74 6.51 -7.03 -13.66
N GLU A 75 7.51 -6.33 -13.12
CA GLU A 75 8.41 -6.88 -12.10
C GLU A 75 7.65 -7.27 -10.82
N LEU A 76 6.67 -6.46 -10.41
CA LEU A 76 5.83 -6.78 -9.26
C LEU A 76 4.93 -7.97 -9.55
N GLU A 77 4.40 -8.08 -10.78
CA GLU A 77 3.59 -9.21 -11.20
C GLU A 77 4.40 -10.52 -11.20
N GLN A 78 5.62 -10.50 -11.73
CA GLN A 78 6.52 -11.66 -11.69
C GLN A 78 6.78 -12.12 -10.25
N LYS A 79 7.11 -11.19 -9.35
CA LYS A 79 7.34 -11.50 -7.94
C LYS A 79 6.11 -12.01 -7.19
N ILE A 80 4.89 -11.69 -7.65
CA ILE A 80 3.65 -12.28 -7.12
C ILE A 80 3.51 -13.73 -7.60
N ILE A 81 3.78 -13.98 -8.88
CA ILE A 81 3.68 -15.30 -9.51
C ILE A 81 4.79 -16.26 -9.05
N GLU A 82 5.93 -15.75 -8.61
CA GLU A 82 7.02 -16.55 -8.02
C GLU A 82 6.71 -17.00 -6.57
N GLN A 83 5.73 -16.36 -5.90
CA GLN A 83 5.33 -16.69 -4.53
C GLN A 83 4.05 -17.57 -4.34
N PRO A 84 3.69 -18.59 -5.16
CA PRO A 84 2.54 -19.43 -4.89
C PRO A 84 2.98 -20.82 -4.41
N ILE A 85 3.80 -20.91 -3.36
CA ILE A 85 3.84 -22.11 -2.51
C ILE A 85 4.14 -21.62 -1.09
N GLU A 86 3.11 -21.58 -0.24
CA GLU A 86 3.33 -21.64 1.19
C GLU A 86 4.19 -22.89 1.45
N VAL A 87 5.46 -22.70 1.80
CA VAL A 87 6.16 -23.72 2.56
C VAL A 87 5.41 -23.77 3.88
N LYS A 88 4.39 -24.65 3.95
CA LYS A 88 3.90 -25.15 5.22
C LYS A 88 5.16 -25.60 5.96
N LYS A 89 5.52 -24.89 7.02
CA LYS A 89 6.39 -25.46 8.04
C LYS A 89 5.60 -26.66 8.56
N GLU A 90 5.82 -27.83 7.98
CA GLU A 90 5.63 -29.07 8.69
C GLU A 90 6.57 -28.93 9.88
N ASN A 91 6.03 -28.54 11.04
CA ASN A 91 6.70 -28.82 12.29
C ASN A 91 6.68 -30.34 12.38
N PRO A 92 7.82 -31.06 12.24
CA PRO A 92 7.85 -32.40 12.78
C PRO A 92 7.68 -32.19 14.29
N GLY A 93 6.60 -32.73 14.84
CA GLY A 93 6.47 -32.81 16.28
C GLY A 93 7.69 -33.48 16.88
N ILE A 94 8.00 -33.05 18.10
CA ILE A 94 8.77 -33.72 19.16
C ILE A 94 10.20 -34.17 18.84
N GLY A 95 11.14 -33.54 19.57
CA GLY A 95 12.54 -33.90 19.74
C GLY A 95 13.24 -32.85 20.58
#